data_AF-A0A9X3US37-F1
#
_entry.id   AF-A0A9X3US37-F1
#
_cell.length_a   1.000
_cell.length_b   1.000
_cell.length_c   1.000
_cell.angle_alpha   90.00
_cell.angle_beta   90.00
_cell.angle_gamma   90.00
#
_symmetry.space_group_name_H-M   'P 1'
#
loop_
_entity.id
_entity.type
_entity.pdbx_description
1 polymer ?
#
loop_
_entity_poly.entity_id
_entity_poly.type
_entity_poly.pdbx_seq_one_letter_code
_entity_poly.pdbx_strand_id
1 'polypeptide(L)'
;MRKMILIMLLPLSVFANQDPKKCADIESVSHRLDCYDSIFGKKEVRKESAKEDNKETKWVYSESKSEMSNTEYVQVSIDSENSVNFSFPYQGEQKARLRLWRSKKGNTDYLTFSIKKGQIVCRTGSGCSLSIKIDDDDEFYIKGDEPSDSDSTYTTVKLTGDEAFRISRASKILIQPTIYKQGYPIFKFDVKNNPYPCCAKYPFFKVLLPNIENGATPNLELVKEEISQKTFKQCMIFLPYRLEDKNLAWDESGVYTKKEHKDSVEWVKYQDDYVEKFICNKKSKQQKNIMYRYTDHIFRF
;
A
#
# COMPACT_ATOMS: atom_id res chain seq x y z
N MET A 1 -29.56 63.13 -2.38
CA MET A 1 -30.40 61.92 -2.52
C MET A 1 -29.46 60.72 -2.58
N ARG A 2 -29.56 59.85 -1.58
CA ARG A 2 -28.49 58.96 -1.08
C ARG A 2 -28.67 57.58 -1.71
N LYS A 3 -27.70 57.11 -2.50
CA LYS A 3 -27.73 55.78 -3.15
C LYS A 3 -27.66 54.68 -2.08
N MET A 4 -28.68 53.83 -2.05
CA MET A 4 -28.70 52.58 -1.27
C MET A 4 -27.69 51.60 -1.85
N ILE A 5 -26.72 51.18 -1.04
CA ILE A 5 -25.84 50.03 -1.31
C ILE A 5 -26.46 48.85 -0.56
N LEU A 6 -26.98 47.88 -1.33
CA LEU A 6 -27.46 46.61 -0.82
C LEU A 6 -26.23 45.71 -0.58
N ILE A 7 -25.79 45.60 0.67
CA ILE A 7 -24.76 44.64 1.08
C ILE A 7 -25.44 43.27 1.19
N MET A 8 -25.30 42.44 0.15
CA MET A 8 -25.60 41.00 0.24
C MET A 8 -24.58 40.37 1.19
N LEU A 9 -25.04 39.99 2.38
CA LEU A 9 -24.36 39.02 3.24
C LEU A 9 -24.32 37.67 2.50
N LEU A 10 -23.17 37.36 1.92
CA LEU A 10 -22.83 36.00 1.50
C LEU A 10 -22.89 35.09 2.75
N PRO A 11 -23.65 33.98 2.73
CA PRO A 11 -23.53 32.99 3.78
C PRO A 11 -22.10 32.43 3.73
N LEU A 12 -21.35 32.68 4.80
CA LEU A 12 -20.16 31.90 5.11
C LEU A 12 -20.60 30.44 5.19
N SER A 13 -20.35 29.68 4.14
CA SER A 13 -20.44 28.22 4.20
C SER A 13 -19.44 27.77 5.25
N VAL A 14 -19.99 27.38 6.39
CA VAL A 14 -19.32 26.61 7.42
C VAL A 14 -18.70 25.41 6.72
N PHE A 15 -17.37 25.38 6.60
CA PHE A 15 -16.66 24.14 6.28
C PHE A 15 -16.87 23.22 7.46
N ALA A 16 -17.82 22.29 7.34
CA ALA A 16 -17.97 21.21 8.28
C ALA A 16 -16.70 20.35 8.22
N ASN A 17 -15.87 20.43 9.26
CA ASN A 17 -14.90 19.39 9.59
C ASN A 17 -15.69 18.07 9.70
N GLN A 18 -15.55 17.18 8.73
CA GLN A 18 -16.09 15.82 8.84
C GLN A 18 -15.20 15.03 9.80
N ASP A 19 -15.82 14.38 10.78
CA ASP A 19 -15.18 13.46 11.73
C ASP A 19 -14.73 12.20 10.96
N PRO A 20 -13.44 11.81 11.01
CA PRO A 20 -12.91 10.61 10.35
C PRO A 20 -13.71 9.33 10.65
N LYS A 21 -14.35 9.26 11.82
CA LYS A 21 -15.19 8.12 12.20
C LYS A 21 -16.37 7.90 11.26
N LYS A 22 -16.90 8.96 10.64
CA LYS A 22 -18.02 8.86 9.70
C LYS A 22 -17.63 8.25 8.36
N CYS A 23 -16.35 8.34 7.98
CA CYS A 23 -15.87 7.69 6.75
C CYS A 23 -15.82 6.17 6.89
N ALA A 24 -15.57 5.65 8.11
CA ALA A 24 -15.48 4.22 8.37
C ALA A 24 -16.79 3.47 8.05
N ASP A 25 -17.94 4.14 8.22
CA ASP A 25 -19.28 3.56 8.05
C ASP A 25 -19.76 3.53 6.58
N ILE A 26 -18.99 4.09 5.63
CA ILE A 26 -19.38 4.13 4.22
C ILE A 26 -19.13 2.76 3.56
N GLU A 27 -20.20 2.06 3.17
CA GLU A 27 -20.08 0.72 2.56
C GLU A 27 -19.22 0.71 1.30
N SER A 28 -19.45 1.65 0.39
CA SER A 28 -18.67 1.79 -0.85
C SER A 28 -17.21 2.11 -0.53
N VAL A 29 -16.32 1.21 -0.96
CA VAL A 29 -14.87 1.37 -0.75
C VAL A 29 -14.40 2.66 -1.43
N SER A 30 -14.77 2.94 -2.68
CA SER A 30 -14.39 4.17 -3.38
C SER A 30 -14.83 5.42 -2.62
N HIS A 31 -16.10 5.47 -2.19
CA HIS A 31 -16.64 6.64 -1.50
C HIS A 31 -16.05 6.81 -0.09
N ARG A 32 -15.70 5.71 0.59
CA ARG A 32 -15.02 5.73 1.88
C ARG A 32 -13.61 6.29 1.76
N LEU A 33 -12.92 5.94 0.69
CA LEU A 33 -11.59 6.44 0.39
C LEU A 33 -11.63 7.92 -0.02
N ASP A 34 -12.58 8.32 -0.87
CA ASP A 34 -12.81 9.72 -1.22
C ASP A 34 -13.14 10.57 0.03
N CYS A 35 -13.89 9.99 0.98
CA CYS A 35 -14.17 10.62 2.27
C CYS A 35 -12.89 10.87 3.06
N TYR A 36 -11.99 9.89 3.17
CA TYR A 36 -10.70 10.07 3.84
C TYR A 36 -9.80 11.06 3.10
N ASP A 37 -9.78 11.03 1.76
CA ASP A 37 -9.02 11.98 0.94
C ASP A 37 -9.56 13.41 1.08
N SER A 38 -10.87 13.59 1.29
CA SER A 38 -11.47 14.90 1.53
C SER A 38 -11.13 15.50 2.91
N ILE A 39 -10.86 14.63 3.89
CA ILE A 39 -10.51 15.04 5.27
C ILE A 39 -9.01 15.25 5.42
N PHE A 40 -8.19 14.39 4.80
CA PHE A 40 -6.75 14.33 5.02
C PHE A 40 -5.90 14.76 3.82
N GLY A 41 -6.49 14.87 2.64
CA GLY A 41 -5.80 15.34 1.43
C GLY A 41 -5.54 16.84 1.49
N LYS A 42 -4.26 17.24 1.47
CA LYS A 42 -3.88 18.64 1.24
C LYS A 42 -4.45 19.11 -0.10
N LYS A 43 -5.25 20.17 -0.02
CA LYS A 43 -5.95 20.81 -1.12
C LYS A 43 -4.95 21.42 -2.13
N GLU A 44 -4.65 20.70 -3.20
CA GLU A 44 -4.50 21.34 -4.51
C GLU A 44 -5.75 21.05 -5.34
N VAL A 45 -6.40 22.14 -5.73
CA VAL A 45 -7.68 22.14 -6.41
C VAL A 45 -7.51 21.54 -7.81
N ARG A 46 -7.98 20.31 -8.03
CA ARG A 46 -8.52 19.90 -9.32
C ARG A 46 -10.05 19.92 -9.21
N LYS A 47 -10.63 21.05 -9.63
CA LYS A 47 -12.00 21.04 -10.15
C LYS A 47 -11.96 20.26 -11.45
N GLU A 48 -12.33 18.99 -11.39
CA GLU A 48 -13.00 18.38 -12.53
C GLU A 48 -14.18 17.58 -11.99
N SER A 49 -15.35 18.03 -12.42
CA SER A 49 -16.68 17.53 -12.09
C SER A 49 -16.79 16.03 -12.32
N ALA A 50 -17.59 15.39 -11.47
CA ALA A 50 -18.20 14.09 -11.70
C ALA A 50 -18.77 13.98 -13.13
N LYS A 51 -17.95 13.44 -14.02
CA LYS A 51 -18.40 12.56 -15.09
C LYS A 51 -17.81 11.21 -14.74
N GLU A 52 -18.70 10.27 -14.50
CA GLU A 52 -18.41 8.85 -14.51
C GLU A 52 -17.79 8.54 -15.88
N ASP A 53 -16.46 8.58 -15.94
CA ASP A 53 -15.67 8.39 -17.14
C ASP A 53 -15.72 6.89 -17.43
N ASN A 54 -16.70 6.48 -18.25
CA ASN A 54 -16.67 5.22 -18.99
C ASN A 54 -15.51 5.27 -20.00
N LYS A 55 -14.29 5.34 -19.48
CA LYS A 55 -13.05 5.26 -20.24
C LYS A 55 -12.59 3.82 -20.18
N GLU A 56 -12.65 3.17 -21.34
CA GLU A 56 -12.14 1.81 -21.54
C GLU A 56 -10.75 1.68 -20.92
N THR A 57 -10.60 0.71 -20.01
CA THR A 57 -9.34 0.47 -19.33
C THR A 57 -8.37 -0.22 -20.30
N LYS A 58 -7.12 0.26 -20.35
CA LYS A 58 -6.03 -0.41 -21.10
C LYS A 58 -5.56 -1.69 -20.40
N TRP A 59 -6.04 -1.92 -19.17
CA TRP A 59 -5.69 -3.09 -18.37
C TRP A 59 -6.44 -4.33 -18.86
N VAL A 60 -5.70 -5.43 -18.97
CA VAL A 60 -6.26 -6.76 -19.21
C VAL A 60 -6.40 -7.47 -17.88
N TYR A 61 -7.64 -7.65 -17.41
CA TYR A 61 -7.98 -8.45 -16.24
C TYR A 61 -8.06 -9.94 -16.60
N SER A 62 -7.56 -10.80 -15.72
CA SER A 62 -7.82 -12.25 -15.83
C SER A 62 -7.76 -12.92 -14.46
N GLU A 63 -8.46 -14.04 -14.38
CA GLU A 63 -8.35 -15.00 -13.28
C GLU A 63 -7.86 -16.33 -13.81
N SER A 64 -7.13 -17.06 -12.98
CA SER A 64 -6.65 -18.39 -13.33
C SER A 64 -6.62 -19.30 -12.11
N LYS A 65 -6.57 -20.61 -12.34
CA LYS A 65 -6.47 -21.62 -11.30
C LYS A 65 -5.32 -22.57 -11.65
N SER A 66 -4.41 -22.77 -10.71
CA SER A 66 -3.35 -23.78 -10.85
C SER A 66 -3.95 -25.18 -10.72
N GLU A 67 -3.82 -26.00 -11.76
CA GLU A 67 -4.29 -27.39 -11.73
C GLU A 67 -3.58 -28.22 -10.65
N MET A 68 -2.30 -27.94 -10.41
CA MET A 68 -1.48 -28.66 -9.43
C MET A 68 -1.89 -28.37 -7.98
N SER A 69 -2.16 -27.11 -7.64
CA SER A 69 -2.40 -26.69 -6.25
C SER A 69 -3.86 -26.32 -5.96
N ASN A 70 -4.72 -26.27 -6.98
CA ASN A 70 -6.04 -25.64 -6.94
C ASN A 70 -6.05 -24.17 -6.48
N THR A 71 -4.90 -23.52 -6.45
CA THR A 71 -4.79 -22.11 -6.05
C THR A 71 -5.37 -21.22 -7.14
N GLU A 72 -6.29 -20.34 -6.77
CA GLU A 72 -6.84 -19.32 -7.64
C GLU A 72 -6.01 -18.04 -7.56
N TYR A 73 -5.84 -17.39 -8.71
CA TYR A 73 -5.10 -16.16 -8.89
C TYR A 73 -5.97 -15.10 -9.56
N VAL A 74 -5.76 -13.85 -9.16
CA VAL A 74 -6.25 -12.67 -9.86
C VAL A 74 -5.06 -11.89 -10.39
N GLN A 75 -5.14 -11.41 -11.62
CA GLN A 75 -4.09 -10.61 -12.23
C GLN A 75 -4.64 -9.55 -13.18
N VAL A 76 -3.94 -8.42 -13.24
CA VAL A 76 -4.14 -7.39 -14.27
C VAL A 76 -2.81 -7.14 -14.97
N SER A 77 -2.84 -6.83 -16.25
CA SER A 77 -1.63 -6.48 -16.99
C SER A 77 -1.85 -5.34 -17.98
N ILE A 78 -0.78 -4.61 -18.28
CA ILE A 78 -0.77 -3.50 -19.20
C ILE A 78 0.58 -3.42 -19.92
N ASP A 79 0.55 -3.06 -21.20
CA ASP A 79 1.76 -2.83 -22.00
C ASP A 79 2.20 -1.36 -21.91
N SER A 80 3.51 -1.10 -22.04
CA SER A 80 4.04 0.26 -22.03
C SER A 80 3.51 1.10 -23.20
N GLU A 81 3.30 2.39 -22.97
CA GLU A 81 2.84 3.32 -24.01
C GLU A 81 3.93 3.53 -25.05
N ASN A 82 5.15 3.74 -24.59
CA ASN A 82 6.32 3.87 -25.46
C ASN A 82 6.91 2.50 -25.80
N SER A 83 7.61 2.49 -26.93
CA SER A 83 8.53 1.43 -27.28
C SER A 83 9.97 1.86 -27.00
N VAL A 84 10.86 0.88 -26.92
CA VAL A 84 12.32 1.06 -26.93
C VAL A 84 12.89 0.16 -28.01
N ASN A 85 13.98 0.59 -28.64
CA ASN A 85 14.68 -0.18 -29.67
C ASN A 85 16.00 -0.68 -29.12
N PHE A 86 16.22 -1.99 -29.12
CA PHE A 86 17.48 -2.56 -28.66
C PHE A 86 18.44 -2.81 -29.81
N SER A 87 19.72 -2.58 -29.52
CA SER A 87 20.82 -2.92 -30.43
C SER A 87 21.12 -4.42 -30.38
N PHE A 88 22.08 -4.87 -31.20
CA PHE A 88 22.66 -6.21 -31.07
C PHE A 88 23.09 -6.48 -29.60
N PRO A 89 22.79 -7.64 -29.02
CA PRO A 89 22.31 -8.87 -29.66
C PRO A 89 20.78 -9.06 -29.73
N TYR A 90 19.97 -8.12 -29.23
CA TYR A 90 18.52 -8.32 -29.11
C TYR A 90 17.73 -7.84 -30.31
N GLN A 91 18.14 -6.70 -30.88
CA GLN A 91 17.65 -6.12 -32.14
C GLN A 91 16.13 -5.89 -32.23
N GLY A 92 15.78 -4.62 -32.34
CA GLY A 92 14.46 -4.18 -32.77
C GLY A 92 13.62 -3.55 -31.67
N GLU A 93 12.49 -2.99 -32.12
CA GLU A 93 11.54 -2.28 -31.28
C GLU A 93 10.72 -3.25 -30.43
N GLN A 94 10.47 -2.87 -29.19
CA GLN A 94 9.60 -3.61 -28.28
C GLN A 94 8.95 -2.70 -27.22
N LYS A 95 7.93 -3.25 -26.59
CA LYS A 95 7.27 -2.71 -25.40
C LYS A 95 7.54 -3.62 -24.21
N ALA A 96 7.45 -3.06 -23.01
CA ALA A 96 7.42 -3.84 -21.78
C ALA A 96 5.97 -4.14 -21.38
N ARG A 97 5.81 -5.13 -20.50
CA ARG A 97 4.55 -5.46 -19.84
C ARG A 97 4.72 -5.35 -18.34
N LEU A 98 3.75 -4.71 -17.71
CA LEU A 98 3.59 -4.66 -16.27
C LEU A 98 2.40 -5.54 -15.88
N ARG A 99 2.58 -6.38 -14.86
CA ARG A 99 1.52 -7.24 -14.34
C ARG A 99 1.45 -7.16 -12.81
N LEU A 100 0.26 -6.93 -12.28
CA LEU A 100 -0.02 -7.07 -10.85
C LEU A 100 -0.83 -8.33 -10.63
N TRP A 101 -0.45 -9.15 -9.66
CA TRP A 101 -1.13 -10.41 -9.40
C TRP A 101 -1.03 -10.86 -7.95
N ARG A 102 -1.98 -11.68 -7.52
CA ARG A 102 -1.95 -12.35 -6.21
C ARG A 102 -2.74 -13.65 -6.26
N SER A 103 -2.43 -14.56 -5.34
CA SER A 103 -3.38 -15.64 -5.02
C SER A 103 -4.58 -15.04 -4.28
N LYS A 104 -5.81 -15.47 -4.60
CA LYS A 104 -7.03 -15.00 -3.91
C LYS A 104 -7.00 -15.26 -2.40
N LYS A 105 -6.31 -16.31 -1.96
CA LYS A 105 -6.13 -16.65 -0.53
C LYS A 105 -4.83 -16.12 0.05
N GLY A 106 -3.92 -15.60 -0.79
CA GLY A 106 -2.61 -15.11 -0.39
C GLY A 106 -2.66 -13.76 0.33
N ASN A 107 -1.56 -13.42 1.00
CA ASN A 107 -1.34 -12.15 1.70
C ASN A 107 -0.18 -11.35 1.08
N THR A 108 0.13 -11.59 -0.19
CA THR A 108 1.23 -10.92 -0.89
C THR A 108 0.77 -10.51 -2.28
N ASP A 109 0.93 -9.22 -2.60
CA ASP A 109 0.78 -8.70 -3.95
C ASP A 109 2.12 -8.77 -4.66
N TYR A 110 2.09 -9.13 -5.94
CA TYR A 110 3.27 -9.27 -6.77
C TYR A 110 3.18 -8.34 -7.97
N LEU A 111 4.31 -7.74 -8.31
CA LEU A 111 4.52 -7.00 -9.56
C LEU A 111 5.49 -7.79 -10.43
N THR A 112 5.10 -8.15 -11.64
CA THR A 112 6.01 -8.68 -12.65
C THR A 112 6.24 -7.60 -13.71
N PHE A 113 7.50 -7.27 -13.93
CA PHE A 113 7.93 -6.46 -15.07
C PHE A 113 8.59 -7.38 -16.10
N SER A 114 8.17 -7.32 -17.36
CA SER A 114 8.74 -8.13 -18.43
C SER A 114 8.96 -7.35 -19.73
N ILE A 115 9.94 -7.81 -20.50
CA ILE A 115 10.29 -7.33 -21.83
C ILE A 115 10.21 -8.50 -22.82
N LYS A 116 10.15 -8.22 -24.13
CA LYS A 116 10.07 -9.29 -25.15
C LYS A 116 11.45 -9.83 -25.55
N LYS A 117 12.47 -8.96 -25.51
CA LYS A 117 13.83 -9.25 -25.94
C LYS A 117 14.79 -8.52 -25.00
N GLY A 118 15.84 -9.17 -24.54
CA GLY A 118 16.80 -8.54 -23.63
C GLY A 118 17.22 -9.49 -22.53
N GLN A 119 18.10 -8.98 -21.67
CA GLN A 119 18.49 -9.63 -20.43
C GLN A 119 18.45 -8.58 -19.33
N ILE A 120 17.49 -8.71 -18.42
CA ILE A 120 17.44 -7.93 -17.18
C ILE A 120 18.63 -8.35 -16.34
N VAL A 121 19.45 -7.39 -15.96
CA VAL A 121 20.66 -7.64 -15.18
C VAL A 121 20.28 -7.81 -13.71
N CYS A 122 20.42 -9.03 -13.22
CA CYS A 122 20.29 -9.36 -11.82
C CYS A 122 21.69 -9.51 -11.23
N ARG A 123 22.00 -8.74 -10.18
CA ARG A 123 23.30 -8.85 -9.49
C ARG A 123 23.12 -9.63 -8.20
N THR A 124 24.08 -10.47 -7.88
CA THR A 124 24.14 -11.19 -6.60
C THR A 124 24.02 -10.18 -5.44
N GLY A 125 23.10 -10.45 -4.51
CA GLY A 125 22.82 -9.58 -3.37
C GLY A 125 21.76 -8.49 -3.64
N SER A 126 21.82 -7.78 -4.76
CA SER A 126 20.85 -6.71 -5.08
C SER A 126 19.65 -7.17 -5.92
N GLY A 127 19.64 -8.42 -6.37
CA GLY A 127 18.56 -8.97 -7.21
C GLY A 127 18.43 -8.24 -8.56
N CYS A 128 17.27 -8.38 -9.18
CA CYS A 128 16.89 -7.71 -10.41
C CYS A 128 16.21 -6.37 -10.07
N SER A 129 16.99 -5.41 -9.58
CA SER A 129 16.45 -4.13 -9.11
C SER A 129 15.83 -3.31 -10.25
N LEU A 130 14.70 -2.67 -9.95
CA LEU A 130 14.00 -1.73 -10.82
C LEU A 130 14.01 -0.34 -10.16
N SER A 131 14.34 0.71 -10.91
CA SER A 131 13.98 2.07 -10.50
C SER A 131 12.55 2.36 -10.95
N ILE A 132 11.72 2.82 -10.03
CA ILE A 132 10.30 3.08 -10.23
C ILE A 132 10.00 4.51 -9.82
N LYS A 133 9.26 5.22 -10.69
CA LYS A 133 8.66 6.51 -10.36
C LYS A 133 7.15 6.43 -10.56
N ILE A 134 6.40 6.78 -9.52
CA ILE A 134 4.94 6.77 -9.52
C ILE A 134 4.46 8.21 -9.61
N ASP A 135 3.66 8.53 -10.62
CA ASP A 135 3.17 9.88 -10.90
C ASP A 135 4.30 10.92 -10.85
N ASP A 136 4.16 11.93 -9.99
CA ASP A 136 5.13 13.02 -9.80
C ASP A 136 6.03 12.81 -8.57
N ASP A 137 5.94 11.66 -7.89
CA ASP A 137 6.77 11.32 -6.72
C ASP A 137 8.27 11.21 -7.09
N ASP A 138 9.11 11.17 -6.05
CA ASP A 138 10.51 10.80 -6.19
C ASP A 138 10.66 9.35 -6.66
N GLU A 139 11.74 9.09 -7.41
CA GLU A 139 12.08 7.74 -7.81
C GLU A 139 12.51 6.90 -6.59
N PHE A 140 12.20 5.61 -6.62
CA PHE A 140 12.63 4.66 -5.60
C PHE A 140 12.97 3.32 -6.22
N TYR A 141 13.82 2.55 -5.54
CA TYR A 141 14.26 1.24 -5.99
C TYR A 141 13.41 0.14 -5.37
N ILE A 142 12.97 -0.82 -6.19
CA ILE A 142 12.45 -2.08 -5.70
C ILE A 142 13.28 -3.25 -6.19
N LYS A 143 13.60 -4.17 -5.28
CA LYS A 143 14.35 -5.37 -5.57
C LYS A 143 13.42 -6.45 -6.13
N GLY A 144 13.64 -6.83 -7.38
CA GLY A 144 13.03 -8.00 -7.99
C GLY A 144 13.83 -9.28 -7.77
N ASP A 145 13.14 -10.40 -7.81
CA ASP A 145 13.69 -11.75 -7.77
C ASP A 145 14.03 -12.24 -9.19
N GLU A 146 15.08 -13.05 -9.29
CA GLU A 146 15.42 -13.76 -10.52
C GLU A 146 14.39 -14.86 -10.78
N PRO A 147 13.90 -15.00 -12.02
CA PRO A 147 12.97 -16.06 -12.36
C PRO A 147 13.50 -17.47 -12.10
N SER A 148 12.67 -18.33 -11.51
CA SER A 148 13.05 -19.71 -11.18
C SER A 148 13.29 -20.60 -12.41
N ASP A 149 12.77 -20.20 -13.57
CA ASP A 149 13.01 -20.84 -14.87
C ASP A 149 14.25 -20.28 -15.59
N SER A 150 15.00 -19.37 -14.96
CA SER A 150 16.17 -18.67 -15.52
C SER A 150 15.88 -17.80 -16.75
N ASP A 151 14.62 -17.48 -17.04
CA ASP A 151 14.29 -16.52 -18.09
C ASP A 151 14.73 -15.12 -17.63
N SER A 152 15.60 -14.48 -18.42
CA SER A 152 16.13 -13.17 -18.09
C SER A 152 15.29 -11.99 -18.59
N THR A 153 14.14 -12.27 -19.20
CA THR A 153 13.27 -11.24 -19.79
C THR A 153 12.22 -10.71 -18.80
N TYR A 154 12.15 -11.24 -17.59
CA TYR A 154 11.27 -10.73 -16.56
C TYR A 154 11.88 -10.76 -15.17
N THR A 155 11.28 -10.00 -14.26
CA THR A 155 11.52 -10.11 -12.83
C THR A 155 10.22 -9.93 -12.07
N THR A 156 10.12 -10.56 -10.91
CA THR A 156 8.96 -10.42 -10.03
C THR A 156 9.37 -9.81 -8.70
N VAL A 157 8.60 -8.84 -8.26
CA VAL A 157 8.76 -8.09 -7.02
C VAL A 157 7.64 -8.50 -6.06
N LYS A 158 7.99 -8.77 -4.81
CA LYS A 158 7.03 -8.83 -3.71
C LYS A 158 6.76 -7.43 -3.21
N LEU A 159 5.53 -6.98 -3.29
CA LEU A 159 5.15 -5.63 -2.86
C LEU A 159 4.82 -5.62 -1.37
N THR A 160 5.25 -4.55 -0.71
CA THR A 160 4.68 -4.12 0.57
C THR A 160 3.26 -3.59 0.38
N GLY A 161 2.50 -3.46 1.48
CA GLY A 161 1.15 -2.87 1.42
C GLY A 161 1.16 -1.43 0.89
N ASP A 162 2.17 -0.63 1.25
CA ASP A 162 2.33 0.74 0.77
C ASP A 162 2.66 0.82 -0.73
N GLU A 163 3.54 -0.05 -1.23
CA GLU A 163 3.88 -0.09 -2.66
C GLU A 163 2.69 -0.54 -3.50
N ALA A 164 2.00 -1.61 -3.08
CA ALA A 164 0.80 -2.10 -3.75
C ALA A 164 -0.27 -1.00 -3.81
N PHE A 165 -0.52 -0.31 -2.69
CA PHE A 165 -1.49 0.78 -2.60
C PHE A 165 -1.14 1.96 -3.51
N ARG A 166 0.12 2.40 -3.52
CA ARG A 166 0.57 3.49 -4.40
C ARG A 166 0.42 3.11 -5.86
N ILE A 167 0.84 1.91 -6.24
CA ILE A 167 0.78 1.42 -7.63
C ILE A 167 -0.67 1.25 -8.10
N SER A 168 -1.57 0.76 -7.24
CA SER A 168 -2.97 0.55 -7.63
C SER A 168 -3.74 1.84 -7.87
N ARG A 169 -3.30 2.96 -7.28
CA ARG A 169 -3.93 4.28 -7.42
C ARG A 169 -3.22 5.24 -8.35
N ALA A 170 -2.06 4.84 -8.84
CA ALA A 170 -1.26 5.66 -9.73
C ALA A 170 -2.02 6.00 -11.01
N SER A 171 -1.71 7.16 -11.59
CA SER A 171 -2.10 7.48 -12.97
C SER A 171 -1.01 7.13 -13.97
N LYS A 172 0.24 7.21 -13.57
CA LYS A 172 1.41 6.99 -14.41
C LYS A 172 2.50 6.27 -13.63
N ILE A 173 3.16 5.32 -14.27
CA ILE A 173 4.35 4.66 -13.72
C ILE A 173 5.46 4.69 -14.76
N LEU A 174 6.66 5.06 -14.32
CA LEU A 174 7.90 4.88 -15.06
C LEU A 174 8.69 3.74 -14.42
N ILE A 175 9.17 2.80 -15.23
CA ILE A 175 10.04 1.72 -14.78
C ILE A 175 11.32 1.74 -15.61
N GLN A 176 12.44 1.72 -14.92
CA GLN A 176 13.78 1.69 -15.50
C GLN A 176 14.54 0.45 -14.99
N PRO A 177 14.54 -0.66 -15.76
CA PRO A 177 15.41 -1.80 -15.49
C PRO A 177 16.85 -1.52 -15.93
N THR A 178 17.78 -2.35 -15.45
CA THR A 178 19.11 -2.45 -16.08
C THR A 178 19.08 -3.57 -17.11
N ILE A 179 19.36 -3.25 -18.37
CA ILE A 179 19.38 -4.22 -19.48
C ILE A 179 20.82 -4.39 -19.99
N TYR A 180 21.28 -5.63 -20.08
CA TYR A 180 22.62 -5.95 -20.56
C TYR A 180 22.87 -5.31 -21.93
N LYS A 181 23.98 -4.57 -22.10
CA LYS A 181 24.33 -3.82 -23.33
C LYS A 181 23.32 -2.76 -23.80
N GLN A 182 22.23 -2.48 -23.09
CA GLN A 182 21.25 -1.43 -23.44
C GLN A 182 21.13 -0.34 -22.35
N GLY A 183 21.80 -0.50 -21.21
CA GLY A 183 21.81 0.48 -20.14
C GLY A 183 20.48 0.51 -19.38
N TYR A 184 19.89 1.70 -19.26
CA TYR A 184 18.74 1.97 -18.38
C TYR A 184 17.55 2.54 -19.15
N PRO A 185 16.95 1.78 -20.10
CA PRO A 185 15.80 2.24 -20.85
C PRO A 185 14.61 2.52 -19.92
N ILE A 186 13.81 3.53 -20.24
CA ILE A 186 12.63 3.90 -19.45
C ILE A 186 11.37 3.44 -20.17
N PHE A 187 10.55 2.65 -19.49
CA PHE A 187 9.23 2.25 -19.94
C PHE A 187 8.17 3.06 -19.19
N LYS A 188 7.20 3.59 -19.93
CA LYS A 188 6.13 4.47 -19.45
C LYS A 188 4.80 3.74 -19.52
N PHE A 189 4.04 3.74 -18.44
CA PHE A 189 2.74 3.11 -18.34
C PHE A 189 1.69 4.15 -17.94
N ASP A 190 0.59 4.23 -18.69
CA ASP A 190 -0.63 4.94 -18.31
C ASP A 190 -1.52 3.96 -17.56
N VAL A 191 -1.48 4.04 -16.23
CA VAL A 191 -2.03 3.03 -15.32
C VAL A 191 -3.39 3.43 -14.74
N LYS A 192 -4.00 4.50 -15.25
CA LYS A 192 -5.35 4.92 -14.87
C LYS A 192 -6.37 3.80 -15.02
N ASN A 193 -7.46 3.88 -14.23
CA ASN A 193 -8.55 2.91 -14.24
C ASN A 193 -8.06 1.47 -14.00
N ASN A 194 -7.08 1.31 -13.11
CA ASN A 194 -6.53 0.01 -12.72
C ASN A 194 -7.58 -0.83 -11.98
N PRO A 195 -8.04 -1.97 -12.53
CA PRO A 195 -9.06 -2.78 -11.90
C PRO A 195 -8.50 -3.77 -10.85
N TYR A 196 -7.22 -3.67 -10.49
CA TYR A 196 -6.62 -4.56 -9.50
C TYR A 196 -7.28 -4.39 -8.13
N PRO A 197 -7.75 -5.48 -7.48
CA PRO A 197 -8.48 -5.42 -6.21
C PRO A 197 -7.54 -5.22 -5.01
N CYS A 198 -6.60 -4.28 -5.13
CA CYS A 198 -5.58 -4.00 -4.13
C CYS A 198 -6.20 -3.85 -2.74
N CYS A 199 -5.56 -4.27 -1.67
CA CYS A 199 -4.21 -4.85 -1.54
C CYS A 199 -4.26 -6.08 -0.63
N ALA A 200 -3.29 -6.98 -0.67
CA ALA A 200 -3.25 -8.16 0.20
C ALA A 200 -2.75 -7.85 1.62
N LYS A 201 -2.05 -6.72 1.80
CA LYS A 201 -1.47 -6.22 3.06
C LYS A 201 -1.95 -4.81 3.36
N TYR A 202 -1.99 -4.44 4.63
CA TYR A 202 -2.41 -3.12 5.07
C TYR A 202 -1.32 -2.06 4.75
N PRO A 203 -1.64 -0.94 4.08
CA PRO A 203 -0.69 0.12 3.78
C PRO A 203 -0.33 0.88 5.04
N PHE A 204 0.89 0.67 5.50
CA PHE A 204 1.32 1.07 6.81
C PHE A 204 1.56 2.58 6.91
N PHE A 205 2.44 3.12 6.06
CA PHE A 205 2.80 4.53 6.09
C PHE A 205 1.73 5.42 5.45
N LYS A 206 1.02 4.92 4.44
CA LYS A 206 0.06 5.71 3.66
C LYS A 206 -1.35 5.74 4.25
N VAL A 207 -1.74 4.72 5.01
CA VAL A 207 -3.09 4.63 5.58
C VAL A 207 -3.04 4.53 7.09
N LEU A 208 -2.32 3.55 7.64
CA LEU A 208 -2.42 3.25 9.07
C LEU A 208 -1.86 4.37 9.95
N LEU A 209 -0.62 4.78 9.68
CA LEU A 209 0.06 5.78 10.51
C LEU A 209 -0.72 7.10 10.58
N PRO A 210 -1.15 7.72 9.45
CA PRO A 210 -1.99 8.91 9.50
C PRO A 210 -3.30 8.70 10.28
N ASN A 211 -3.95 7.54 10.14
CA ASN A 211 -5.18 7.24 10.88
C ASN A 211 -4.93 7.21 12.38
N ILE A 212 -3.87 6.54 12.83
CA ILE A 212 -3.49 6.46 14.24
C ILE A 212 -3.12 7.84 14.80
N GLU A 213 -2.37 8.65 14.03
CA GLU A 213 -2.03 10.03 14.41
C GLU A 213 -3.29 10.89 14.61
N ASN A 214 -4.34 10.64 13.84
CA ASN A 214 -5.63 11.30 13.95
C ASN A 214 -6.60 10.62 14.94
N GLY A 215 -6.14 9.63 15.71
CA GLY A 215 -6.92 8.95 16.73
C GLY A 215 -7.93 7.92 16.21
N ALA A 216 -7.84 7.55 14.93
CA ALA A 216 -8.59 6.44 14.34
C ALA A 216 -7.81 5.12 14.49
N THR A 217 -8.52 4.04 14.78
CA THR A 217 -7.95 2.68 14.85
C THR A 217 -8.55 1.80 13.76
N PRO A 218 -7.76 0.90 13.16
CA PRO A 218 -8.28 -0.05 12.18
C PRO A 218 -9.29 -1.01 12.83
N ASN A 219 -10.17 -1.60 12.01
CA ASN A 219 -11.01 -2.69 12.46
C ASN A 219 -10.19 -3.98 12.55
N LEU A 220 -10.37 -4.70 13.66
CA LEU A 220 -9.55 -5.85 14.03
C LEU A 220 -10.43 -7.03 14.46
N GLU A 221 -10.01 -8.23 14.08
CA GLU A 221 -10.58 -9.48 14.55
C GLU A 221 -9.55 -10.28 15.34
N LEU A 222 -9.97 -10.81 16.48
CA LEU A 222 -9.12 -11.62 17.34
C LEU A 222 -8.71 -12.91 16.61
N VAL A 223 -7.39 -13.13 16.52
CA VAL A 223 -6.83 -14.39 16.02
C VAL A 223 -6.44 -15.29 17.19
N LYS A 224 -5.75 -14.73 18.19
CA LYS A 224 -5.25 -15.50 19.33
C LYS A 224 -5.06 -14.61 20.56
N GLU A 225 -5.32 -15.15 21.74
CA GLU A 225 -4.92 -14.57 23.02
C GLU A 225 -4.05 -15.58 23.77
N GLU A 226 -2.90 -15.13 24.24
CA GLU A 226 -1.97 -15.90 25.06
C GLU A 226 -1.76 -15.21 26.40
N ILE A 227 -1.79 -16.01 27.48
CA ILE A 227 -1.49 -15.55 28.83
C ILE A 227 -0.16 -16.17 29.25
N SER A 228 0.77 -15.32 29.71
CA SER A 228 2.08 -15.75 30.19
C SER A 228 2.30 -15.34 31.65
N GLN A 229 3.05 -16.18 32.38
CA GLN A 229 3.46 -15.93 33.76
C GLN A 229 4.81 -15.19 33.77
N LYS A 230 4.79 -13.87 33.62
CA LYS A 230 5.97 -12.99 33.57
C LYS A 230 5.79 -11.82 34.54
N THR A 231 6.87 -11.34 35.14
CA THR A 231 6.84 -10.07 35.90
C THR A 231 6.60 -8.88 34.97
N PHE A 232 6.14 -7.74 35.52
CA PHE A 232 6.01 -6.50 34.77
C PHE A 232 7.31 -6.13 34.03
N LYS A 233 8.46 -6.20 34.73
CA LYS A 233 9.77 -5.92 34.14
C LYS A 233 10.07 -6.83 32.95
N GLN A 234 9.79 -8.13 33.05
CA GLN A 234 9.98 -9.08 31.96
C GLN A 234 9.04 -8.84 30.78
N CYS A 235 7.82 -8.35 31.02
CA CYS A 235 6.88 -7.99 29.97
C CYS A 235 7.36 -6.75 29.19
N MET A 236 7.88 -5.75 29.90
CA MET A 236 8.33 -4.49 29.33
C MET A 236 9.65 -4.58 28.56
N ILE A 237 10.43 -5.67 28.67
CA ILE A 237 11.66 -5.88 27.88
C ILE A 237 11.42 -5.80 26.37
N PHE A 238 10.23 -6.19 25.93
CA PHE A 238 9.86 -6.18 24.51
C PHE A 238 9.28 -4.86 24.03
N LEU A 239 9.12 -3.87 24.93
CA LEU A 239 8.68 -2.55 24.52
C LEU A 239 9.73 -1.95 23.57
N PRO A 240 9.35 -1.52 22.36
CA PRO A 240 10.28 -0.82 21.48
C PRO A 240 10.88 0.39 22.20
N TYR A 241 12.20 0.55 22.17
CA TYR A 241 12.92 1.66 22.81
C TYR A 241 12.30 3.03 22.47
N ARG A 242 11.84 3.21 21.22
CA ARG A 242 11.21 4.45 20.75
C ARG A 242 9.88 4.79 21.45
N LEU A 243 9.27 3.83 22.15
CA LEU A 243 8.07 4.00 22.97
C LEU A 243 8.36 4.23 24.46
N GLU A 244 9.62 4.24 24.92
CA GLU A 244 9.92 4.43 26.34
C GLU A 244 9.34 5.75 26.87
N ASP A 245 9.56 6.85 26.15
CA ASP A 245 9.08 8.20 26.52
C ASP A 245 7.97 8.75 25.60
N LYS A 246 7.46 7.93 24.67
CA LYS A 246 6.45 8.33 23.69
C LYS A 246 5.25 7.40 23.67
N ASN A 247 4.10 7.92 23.23
CA ASN A 247 2.87 7.14 23.07
C ASN A 247 2.65 6.63 21.64
N LEU A 248 3.46 7.12 20.69
CA LEU A 248 3.45 6.74 19.27
C LEU A 248 4.89 6.73 18.75
N ALA A 249 5.25 5.67 18.04
CA ALA A 249 6.50 5.54 17.31
C ALA A 249 6.28 4.71 16.05
N TRP A 250 7.22 4.74 15.11
CA TRP A 250 7.18 3.91 13.92
C TRP A 250 8.59 3.65 13.39
N ASP A 251 8.74 2.55 12.66
CA ASP A 251 9.93 2.21 11.87
C ASP A 251 9.56 1.30 10.70
N GLU A 252 10.58 0.74 10.03
CA GLU A 252 10.41 -0.20 8.92
C GLU A 252 9.64 -1.48 9.29
N SER A 253 9.51 -1.78 10.59
CA SER A 253 8.81 -2.96 11.11
C SER A 253 7.40 -2.66 11.63
N GLY A 254 6.92 -1.42 11.62
CA GLY A 254 5.53 -1.08 11.96
C GLY A 254 5.32 0.20 12.79
N VAL A 255 4.07 0.41 13.21
CA VAL A 255 3.60 1.53 14.06
C VAL A 255 3.45 0.90 15.42
N TYR A 256 3.89 1.64 16.42
CA TYR A 256 3.77 1.25 17.80
C TYR A 256 2.98 2.31 18.55
N THR A 257 1.98 1.90 19.31
CA THR A 257 1.30 2.78 20.25
C THR A 257 1.50 2.29 21.67
N LYS A 258 1.50 3.22 22.63
CA LYS A 258 1.58 2.91 24.07
C LYS A 258 0.51 3.69 24.83
N LYS A 259 -0.16 3.01 25.75
CA LYS A 259 -1.10 3.60 26.69
C LYS A 259 -0.76 3.15 28.11
N GLU A 260 -0.55 4.11 28.98
CA GLU A 260 -0.36 3.87 30.40
C GLU A 260 -1.70 3.85 31.12
N HIS A 261 -1.91 2.80 31.91
CA HIS A 261 -3.03 2.68 32.83
C HIS A 261 -2.50 2.65 34.28
N LYS A 262 -3.43 2.79 35.23
CA LYS A 262 -3.12 2.75 36.67
C LYS A 262 -2.36 1.47 37.05
N ASP A 263 -2.83 0.33 36.57
CA ASP A 263 -2.33 -1.00 36.98
C ASP A 263 -1.69 -1.79 35.82
N SER A 264 -1.58 -1.20 34.63
CA SER A 264 -0.97 -1.85 33.46
C SER A 264 -0.34 -0.85 32.49
N VAL A 265 0.51 -1.36 31.61
CA VAL A 265 0.91 -0.68 30.38
C VAL A 265 0.42 -1.53 29.22
N GLU A 266 -0.29 -0.90 28.30
CA GLU A 266 -0.71 -1.49 27.03
C GLU A 266 0.17 -0.92 25.93
N TRP A 267 0.70 -1.78 25.07
CA TRP A 267 1.32 -1.32 23.83
C TRP A 267 0.93 -2.23 22.67
N VAL A 268 0.84 -1.64 21.49
CA VAL A 268 0.35 -2.28 20.28
C VAL A 268 1.38 -2.11 19.19
N LYS A 269 1.74 -3.21 18.51
CA LYS A 269 2.55 -3.23 17.29
C LYS A 269 1.62 -3.54 16.12
N TYR A 270 1.53 -2.59 15.20
CA TYR A 270 0.80 -2.75 13.96
C TYR A 270 1.78 -3.06 12.82
N GLN A 271 1.62 -4.23 12.21
CA GLN A 271 2.40 -4.68 11.05
C GLN A 271 1.53 -4.69 9.80
N ASP A 272 2.09 -5.10 8.67
CA ASP A 272 1.44 -5.12 7.36
C ASP A 272 0.36 -6.21 7.23
N ASP A 273 0.44 -7.29 8.01
CA ASP A 273 -0.50 -8.43 7.94
C ASP A 273 -1.17 -8.81 9.28
N TYR A 274 -0.67 -8.34 10.42
CA TYR A 274 -1.30 -8.53 11.74
C TYR A 274 -1.03 -7.39 12.72
N VAL A 275 -1.74 -7.43 13.85
CA VAL A 275 -1.55 -6.52 14.98
C VAL A 275 -1.29 -7.33 16.24
N GLU A 276 -0.24 -6.99 16.97
CA GLU A 276 0.02 -7.57 18.30
C GLU A 276 -0.23 -6.53 19.38
N LYS A 277 -0.94 -6.93 20.42
CA LYS A 277 -1.22 -6.12 21.59
C LYS A 277 -0.71 -6.80 22.84
N PHE A 278 0.11 -6.09 23.58
CA PHE A 278 0.72 -6.54 24.80
C PHE A 278 0.11 -5.78 25.97
N ILE A 279 -0.34 -6.51 26.99
CA ILE A 279 -0.86 -5.94 28.23
C ILE A 279 0.04 -6.40 29.37
N CYS A 280 0.84 -5.46 29.87
CA CYS A 280 1.78 -5.65 30.96
C CYS A 280 1.19 -5.15 32.28
N ASN A 281 0.68 -6.03 33.13
CA ASN A 281 0.14 -5.73 34.45
C ASN A 281 1.25 -5.44 35.47
N LYS A 282 1.12 -4.31 36.19
CA LYS A 282 2.08 -3.81 37.20
C LYS A 282 2.03 -4.60 38.51
N LYS A 283 0.90 -5.22 38.85
CA LYS A 283 0.62 -5.89 40.13
C LYS A 283 0.50 -7.42 40.03
N SER A 284 0.29 -7.96 38.82
CA SER A 284 0.12 -9.37 38.55
C SER A 284 1.29 -9.92 37.73
N LYS A 285 1.56 -11.23 37.87
CA LYS A 285 2.46 -11.96 36.99
C LYS A 285 1.78 -12.45 35.71
N GLN A 286 0.47 -12.26 35.56
CA GLN A 286 -0.24 -12.62 34.34
C GLN A 286 -0.18 -11.47 33.34
N GLN A 287 0.45 -11.73 32.19
CA GLN A 287 0.61 -10.80 31.08
C GLN A 287 -0.10 -11.35 29.86
N LYS A 288 -0.68 -10.48 29.03
CA LYS A 288 -1.39 -10.90 27.81
C LYS A 288 -0.63 -10.50 26.56
N ASN A 289 -0.53 -11.40 25.60
CA ASN A 289 -0.22 -11.11 24.20
C ASN A 289 -1.44 -11.49 23.36
N ILE A 290 -1.96 -10.53 22.61
CA ILE A 290 -3.16 -10.70 21.80
C ILE A 290 -2.82 -10.38 20.36
N MET A 291 -3.05 -11.33 19.47
CA MET A 291 -2.85 -11.18 18.04
C MET A 291 -4.19 -10.98 17.34
N TYR A 292 -4.24 -9.97 16.48
CA TYR A 292 -5.39 -9.64 15.65
C TYR A 292 -5.02 -9.66 14.17
N ARG A 293 -6.04 -9.86 13.33
CA ARG A 293 -5.98 -9.60 11.89
C ARG A 293 -6.80 -8.36 11.56
N TYR A 294 -6.41 -7.63 10.52
CA TYR A 294 -7.22 -6.53 9.99
C TYR A 294 -8.51 -7.07 9.37
N THR A 295 -9.63 -6.41 9.64
CA THR A 295 -10.94 -6.70 9.03
C THR A 295 -11.46 -5.59 8.14
N ASP A 296 -10.76 -4.44 8.08
CA ASP A 296 -11.09 -3.39 7.13
C ASP A 296 -11.15 -3.98 5.71
N HIS A 297 -12.37 -4.08 5.18
CA HIS A 297 -12.75 -4.70 3.90
C HIS A 297 -12.13 -4.03 2.66
N ILE A 298 -11.15 -3.14 2.84
CA ILE A 298 -10.41 -2.50 1.76
C ILE A 298 -9.40 -3.48 1.11
N PHE A 299 -9.20 -4.69 1.67
CA PHE A 299 -8.06 -5.54 1.32
C PHE A 299 -8.37 -7.03 0.98
N ARG A 300 -9.62 -7.51 1.11
CA ARG A 300 -10.05 -8.81 0.54
C ARG A 300 -11.50 -8.74 0.07
N PHE A 301 -11.75 -9.47 -1.02
CA PHE A 301 -13.02 -9.66 -1.71
C PHE A 301 -14.24 -9.75 -0.79
#